data_AF-A0A837RF84-F1
#
_entry.id   AF-A0A837RF84-F1
#
_cell.length_a   1.000
_cell.length_b   1.000
_cell.length_c   1.000
_cell.angle_alpha   90.00
_cell.angle_beta   90.00
_cell.angle_gamma   90.00
#
_symmetry.space_group_name_H-M   'P 1'
#
loop_
_entity.id
_entity.type
_entity.pdbx_description
1 polymer ?
#
loop_
_entity_poly.entity_id
_entity_poly.type
_entity_poly.pdbx_seq_one_letter_code
_entity_poly.pdbx_strand_id
1 'polypeptide(L)' 'MHIAMALGSKEKVDSLTKEISAAGYKHLSGPRVTGDGYYESVVCDPEGNQIELTV' A
#
# COMPACT_ATOMS: atom_id res chain seq x y z
N MET A 1 -8.04 13.27 -1.41
CA MET A 1 -7.58 12.79 -2.73
C MET A 1 -6.56 11.71 -2.45
N HIS A 2 -6.74 10.50 -2.99
CA HIS A 2 -5.81 9.38 -2.84
C HIS A 2 -5.43 8.88 -4.24
N ILE A 3 -4.27 8.26 -4.36
CA ILE A 3 -3.81 7.62 -5.60
C ILE A 3 -3.74 6.12 -5.35
N ALA A 4 -4.26 5.32 -6.28
CA ALA A 4 -4.12 3.87 -6.24
C ALA A 4 -3.14 3.41 -7.33
N MET A 5 -2.28 2.44 -6.99
CA MET A 5 -1.32 1.81 -7.90
C MET A 5 -1.54 0.30 -7.89
N ALA A 6 -1.98 -0.25 -9.02
CA ALA A 6 -2.11 -1.69 -9.23
C ALA A 6 -0.76 -2.32 -9.59
N LEU A 7 -0.32 -3.28 -8.78
CA LEU A 7 1.00 -3.92 -8.92
C LEU A 7 0.92 -5.29 -9.60
N GLY A 8 -0.28 -5.85 -9.76
CA GLY A 8 -0.56 -7.08 -10.49
C GLY A 8 -0.37 -8.37 -9.69
N SER A 9 0.03 -8.32 -8.41
CA SER A 9 0.16 -9.50 -7.55
C SER A 9 0.24 -9.12 -6.06
N LYS A 10 -0.16 -10.03 -5.18
CA LYS A 10 -0.08 -9.81 -3.72
C LYS A 10 1.37 -9.69 -3.26
N GLU A 11 2.25 -10.50 -3.84
CA GLU A 11 3.68 -10.52 -3.53
C GLU A 11 4.36 -9.17 -3.80
N LYS A 12 3.97 -8.47 -4.87
CA LYS A 12 4.48 -7.12 -5.15
C LYS A 12 3.95 -6.08 -4.17
N VAL A 13 2.68 -6.17 -3.78
CA VAL A 13 2.11 -5.32 -2.73
C VAL A 13 2.85 -5.53 -1.41
N ASP A 14 3.11 -6.79 -1.03
CA ASP A 14 3.87 -7.15 0.17
C ASP A 14 5.31 -6.61 0.12
N SER A 15 6.02 -6.83 -0.99
CA SER A 15 7.41 -6.39 -1.15
C SER A 15 7.53 -4.88 -1.06
N LEU A 16 6.73 -4.16 -1.86
CA LEU A 16 6.81 -2.70 -1.90
C LEU A 16 6.37 -2.08 -0.57
N THR A 17 5.36 -2.65 0.09
CA THR A 17 4.97 -2.19 1.44
C THR A 17 6.12 -2.32 2.43
N LYS A 18 6.84 -3.45 2.43
CA LYS A 18 8.00 -3.66 3.31
C LYS A 18 9.14 -2.71 2.99
N GLU A 19 9.43 -2.47 1.71
CA GLU A 19 10.45 -1.52 1.28
C GLU A 19 10.13 -0.09 1.74
N ILE A 20 8.88 0.36 1.54
CA ILE A 20 8.42 1.69 1.97
C ILE A 20 8.49 1.83 3.50
N SER A 21 8.06 0.81 4.23
CA SER A 21 8.14 0.81 5.70
C SER A 21 9.60 0.82 6.20
N ALA A 22 10.49 0.04 5.58
CA ALA A 22 11.91 0.00 5.91
C ALA A 22 12.63 1.33 5.58
N ALA A 23 12.16 2.04 4.56
CA ALA A 23 12.63 3.38 4.22
C ALA A 23 12.12 4.49 5.17
N GLY A 24 11.32 4.14 6.18
CA GLY A 24 10.84 5.07 7.21
C GLY A 24 9.62 5.90 6.82
N TYR A 25 8.98 5.58 5.69
CA TYR A 25 7.73 6.23 5.32
C TYR A 25 6.57 5.73 6.18
N LYS A 26 5.60 6.62 6.38
CA LYS A 26 4.45 6.32 7.22
C LYS A 26 3.56 5.28 6.55
N HIS A 27 3.30 4.21 7.28
CA HIS A 27 2.38 3.16 6.90
C HIS A 27 1.07 3.33 7.66
N LEU A 28 -0.06 3.33 6.96
CA LEU A 28 -1.38 3.48 7.59
C LEU A 28 -2.04 2.13 7.85
N SER A 29 -1.94 1.22 6.89
CA SER A 29 -2.58 -0.10 6.98
C SER A 29 -1.85 -1.14 6.15
N GLY A 30 -1.53 -2.28 6.77
CA GLY A 30 -0.80 -3.38 6.15
C GLY A 30 -1.52 -4.07 5.01
N PRO A 31 -0.78 -4.91 4.25
CA PRO A 31 -1.33 -5.73 3.19
C PRO A 31 -2.47 -6.59 3.75
N ARG A 32 -3.69 -6.40 3.25
CA ARG A 32 -4.90 -7.07 3.75
C ARG A 32 -5.91 -7.24 2.65
N VAL A 33 -6.87 -8.15 2.87
CA VAL A 33 -8.07 -8.26 2.04
C VAL A 33 -9.15 -7.34 2.62
N THR A 34 -9.73 -6.48 1.79
CA THR A 34 -10.85 -5.60 2.15
C THR A 34 -12.19 -6.37 2.16
N GLY A 35 -13.23 -5.77 2.72
CA GLY A 35 -14.56 -6.40 2.80
C GLY A 35 -15.20 -6.72 1.44
N ASP A 36 -14.77 -6.06 0.39
CA ASP A 36 -15.18 -6.25 -1.01
C ASP A 36 -14.22 -7.15 -1.82
N GLY A 37 -13.20 -7.72 -1.17
CA GLY A 37 -12.36 -8.78 -1.74
C GLY A 37 -11.08 -8.33 -2.45
N TYR A 38 -10.76 -7.03 -2.43
CA TYR A 38 -9.49 -6.52 -2.96
C TYR A 38 -8.35 -6.76 -1.98
N TYR A 39 -7.15 -7.00 -2.50
CA TYR A 39 -5.96 -7.06 -1.68
C TYR A 39 -5.16 -5.77 -1.83
N GLU A 40 -4.94 -5.08 -0.72
CA GLU A 40 -4.35 -3.74 -0.71
C GLU A 40 -3.43 -3.49 0.49
N SER A 41 -2.58 -2.47 0.38
CA SER A 41 -1.83 -1.84 1.46
C SER A 41 -1.91 -0.33 1.32
N VAL A 42 -1.94 0.42 2.43
CA VAL A 42 -2.08 1.88 2.40
C VAL A 42 -0.89 2.55 3.08
N VAL A 43 -0.14 3.35 2.31
CA VAL A 43 1.04 4.10 2.76
C VAL A 43 0.84 5.60 2.55
N CYS A 44 1.69 6.42 3.15
CA CYS A 44 1.72 7.86 2.92
C CYS A 44 3.03 8.29 2.28
N ASP A 45 2.94 9.27 1.39
CA ASP A 45 4.09 10.05 0.93
C ASP A 45 4.59 11.02 2.04
N PRO A 46 5.70 11.75 1.82
CA PRO A 46 6.20 12.75 2.79
C PRO A 46 5.22 13.84 3.20
N GLU A 47 4.28 14.19 2.31
CA GLU A 47 3.28 15.24 2.53
C GLU A 47 2.01 14.70 3.22
N GLY A 48 1.94 13.37 3.42
CA GLY A 48 0.83 12.69 4.05
C GLY A 48 -0.28 12.29 3.08
N ASN A 49 -0.05 12.39 1.76
CA ASN A 49 -1.00 11.90 0.76
C ASN A 49 -1.06 10.38 0.81
N GLN A 50 -2.27 9.83 0.73
CA GLN A 50 -2.48 8.39 0.80
C GLN A 50 -2.27 7.74 -0.57
N ILE A 51 -1.47 6.68 -0.56
CA ILE A 51 -1.21 5.82 -1.70
C ILE A 51 -1.68 4.41 -1.35
N GLU A 52 -2.60 3.90 -2.16
CA GLU A 52 -3.10 2.53 -2.08
C GLU A 52 -2.32 1.65 -3.05
N LEU A 53 -1.68 0.60 -2.54
CA LEU A 53 -1.00 -0.42 -3.32
C LEU A 53 -1.95 -1.59 -3.47
N THR A 54 -2.45 -1.85 -4.68
CA THR A 54 -3.41 -2.93 -4.93
C THR A 54 -2.80 -4.03 -5.79
N VAL A 55 -3.47 -5.18 -5.82
CA VAL A 55 -3.26 -6.16 -6.90
C VAL A 55 -3.76 -5.58 -8.22
#